data_AF-A0A2K2VVK2-F1
#
_entry.id   AF-A0A2K2VVK2-F1
#
_cell.length_a   1.000
_cell.length_b   1.000
_cell.length_c   1.000
_cell.angle_alpha   90.00
_cell.angle_beta   90.00
_cell.angle_gamma   90.00
#
_symmetry.space_group_name_H-M   'P 1'
#
loop_
_entity.id
_entity.type
_entity.pdbx_description
1 polymer ?
#
loop_
_entity_poly.entity_id
_entity_poly.type
_entity_poly.pdbx_seq_one_letter_code
_entity_poly.pdbx_strand_id
1 'polypeptide(L)'
;MIEINLTIVIQVLQFLILIFILNRLLFKPISQVMTERKAKISAWEEKTQKLKESARMQLETYENQLREERAQTQERQEQLTKELKKKEEENLQTVSEEAAGLVASAQQALVEETERLRLELRHQAVELSQILAEKVLGRKVS
;
A
#
# COMPACT_ATOMS: atom_id res chain seq x y z
N MET A 1 -82.91 -4.00 -59.32
CA MET A 1 -82.85 -4.51 -57.93
C MET A 1 -81.59 -5.33 -57.82
N ILE A 2 -80.84 -5.23 -56.71
CA ILE A 2 -79.68 -6.09 -56.49
C ILE A 2 -80.23 -7.49 -56.25
N GLU A 3 -80.24 -8.31 -57.29
CA GLU A 3 -80.57 -9.72 -57.14
C GLU A 3 -79.39 -10.37 -56.43
N ILE A 4 -79.64 -10.85 -55.22
CA ILE A 4 -78.68 -11.64 -54.45
C ILE A 4 -78.56 -12.98 -55.16
N ASN A 5 -77.64 -13.03 -56.12
CA ASN A 5 -77.33 -14.21 -56.90
C ASN A 5 -76.17 -14.97 -56.26
N LEU A 6 -76.13 -16.29 -56.48
CA LEU A 6 -75.08 -17.19 -55.97
C LEU A 6 -73.66 -16.69 -56.29
N THR A 7 -73.49 -15.97 -57.41
CA THR A 7 -72.24 -15.32 -57.82
C THR A 7 -71.69 -14.33 -56.81
N ILE A 8 -72.54 -13.53 -56.14
CA ILE A 8 -72.11 -12.57 -55.12
C ILE A 8 -71.57 -13.31 -53.90
N VAL A 9 -72.23 -14.40 -53.50
CA VAL A 9 -71.78 -15.25 -52.38
C VAL A 9 -70.41 -15.87 -52.70
N ILE A 10 -70.23 -16.38 -53.91
CA ILE A 10 -68.95 -16.94 -54.38
C ILE A 10 -67.85 -15.85 -54.42
N GLN A 11 -68.17 -14.63 -54.87
CA GLN A 11 -67.22 -13.51 -54.91
C GLN A 11 -66.78 -13.07 -53.51
N VAL A 12 -67.71 -13.01 -52.55
CA VAL A 12 -67.38 -12.74 -51.14
C VAL A 12 -66.49 -13.84 -50.58
N LEU A 13 -66.80 -15.11 -50.86
CA LEU A 13 -65.99 -16.24 -50.41
C LEU A 13 -64.56 -16.16 -50.99
N GLN A 14 -64.42 -15.84 -52.28
CA GLN A 14 -63.13 -15.63 -52.93
C GLN A 14 -62.33 -14.49 -52.30
N PHE A 15 -63.00 -13.38 -51.98
CA PHE A 15 -62.36 -12.23 -51.32
C PHE A 15 -61.91 -12.57 -49.90
N LEU A 16 -62.70 -13.33 -49.14
CA LEU A 16 -62.33 -13.81 -47.80
C LEU A 16 -61.13 -14.77 -47.85
N ILE A 17 -61.09 -15.68 -48.83
CA ILE A 17 -59.93 -16.56 -49.05
C ILE A 17 -58.68 -15.73 -49.36
N LEU A 18 -58.79 -14.72 -50.23
CA LEU A 18 -57.68 -13.81 -50.54
C LEU A 18 -57.18 -13.08 -49.28
N ILE A 19 -58.09 -12.51 -48.47
CA ILE A 19 -57.73 -11.86 -47.20
C ILE A 19 -57.02 -12.84 -46.26
N PHE A 20 -57.51 -14.07 -46.14
CA PHE A 20 -56.90 -15.08 -45.29
C PHE A 20 -55.46 -15.40 -45.72
N ILE A 21 -55.26 -15.60 -47.03
CA ILE A 21 -53.93 -15.84 -47.61
C ILE A 21 -53.03 -14.63 -47.37
N LEU A 22 -53.51 -13.41 -47.63
CA LEU A 22 -52.76 -12.17 -47.47
C LEU A 22 -52.37 -11.92 -46.01
N ASN A 23 -53.28 -12.17 -45.07
CA ASN A 23 -53.03 -12.06 -43.64
C ASN A 23 -51.95 -13.06 -43.18
N ARG A 24 -52.06 -14.31 -43.64
CA ARG A 24 -51.13 -15.39 -43.30
C ARG A 24 -49.74 -15.20 -43.92
N LEU A 25 -49.66 -14.71 -45.16
CA LEU A 25 -48.42 -14.61 -45.95
C LEU A 25 -47.70 -13.26 -45.85
N LEU A 26 -48.41 -12.15 -45.61
CA LEU A 26 -47.80 -10.80 -45.61
C LEU A 26 -47.91 -10.11 -44.26
N PHE A 27 -49.11 -9.95 -43.72
CA PHE A 27 -49.29 -9.16 -42.50
C PHE A 27 -48.60 -9.79 -41.29
N LYS A 28 -48.71 -11.11 -41.11
CA LYS A 28 -48.06 -11.83 -40.02
C LYS A 28 -46.52 -11.75 -40.07
N PRO A 29 -45.82 -12.10 -41.17
CA PRO A 29 -44.37 -12.00 -41.20
C PRO A 29 -43.86 -10.56 -41.13
N ILE A 30 -44.54 -9.58 -41.74
CA ILE A 30 -44.14 -8.17 -41.65
C ILE A 30 -44.21 -7.66 -40.20
N SER A 31 -45.29 -8.00 -39.48
CA SER A 31 -45.44 -7.63 -38.07
C SER A 31 -44.37 -8.30 -37.19
N GLN A 32 -44.05 -9.56 -37.45
CA GLN A 32 -42.98 -10.28 -36.76
C GLN A 32 -41.62 -9.61 -36.96
N VAL A 33 -41.24 -9.31 -38.21
CA VAL A 33 -39.96 -8.63 -38.51
C VAL A 33 -39.90 -7.25 -37.86
N MET A 34 -41.01 -6.51 -37.84
CA MET A 34 -41.06 -5.20 -37.18
C MET A 34 -40.87 -5.33 -35.66
N THR A 35 -41.49 -6.34 -35.06
CA THR A 35 -41.37 -6.62 -33.61
C THR A 35 -39.96 -7.05 -33.25
N GLU A 36 -39.36 -7.94 -34.04
CA GLU A 36 -37.96 -8.37 -33.87
C GLU A 36 -36.99 -7.20 -34.00
N ARG A 37 -37.20 -6.30 -34.98
CA ARG A 37 -36.37 -5.11 -35.14
C ARG A 37 -36.47 -4.19 -33.92
N LYS A 38 -37.68 -3.92 -33.44
CA LYS A 38 -37.89 -3.12 -32.22
C LYS A 38 -37.22 -3.76 -31.01
N ALA A 39 -37.42 -5.06 -30.81
CA ALA A 39 -36.83 -5.81 -29.70
C ALA A 39 -35.30 -5.84 -29.76
N LYS A 40 -34.71 -5.96 -30.96
CA LYS A 40 -33.27 -5.81 -31.13
C LYS A 40 -32.85 -4.41 -30.71
N ILE A 41 -33.40 -3.35 -31.29
CA ILE A 41 -32.98 -1.97 -30.96
C ILE A 41 -33.05 -1.70 -29.45
N SER A 42 -34.14 -2.08 -28.78
CA SER A 42 -34.26 -1.93 -27.32
C SER A 42 -33.22 -2.72 -26.55
N ALA A 43 -32.92 -3.97 -26.97
CA ALA A 43 -31.89 -4.78 -26.33
C ALA A 43 -30.47 -4.19 -26.51
N TRP A 44 -30.18 -3.59 -27.66
CA TRP A 44 -28.91 -2.91 -27.91
C TRP A 44 -28.78 -1.64 -27.07
N GLU A 45 -29.86 -0.89 -26.91
CA GLU A 45 -29.91 0.30 -26.04
C GLU A 45 -29.71 -0.08 -24.57
N GLU A 46 -30.41 -1.10 -24.08
CA GLU A 46 -30.24 -1.61 -22.71
C GLU A 46 -28.82 -2.12 -22.48
N LYS A 47 -28.25 -2.88 -23.42
CA LYS A 47 -26.88 -3.37 -23.32
C LYS A 47 -25.87 -2.23 -23.30
N THR A 48 -26.09 -1.19 -24.10
CA THR A 48 -25.23 0.00 -24.12
C THR A 48 -25.32 0.75 -22.79
N GLN A 49 -26.51 0.89 -22.23
CA GLN A 49 -26.72 1.55 -20.94
C GLN A 49 -26.04 0.77 -19.81
N LYS A 50 -26.23 -0.54 -19.76
CA LYS A 50 -25.55 -1.43 -18.79
C LYS A 50 -24.03 -1.36 -18.91
N LEU A 51 -23.50 -1.32 -20.14
CA LEU A 51 -22.06 -1.21 -20.36
C LEU A 51 -21.51 0.14 -19.87
N LYS A 52 -22.22 1.24 -20.14
CA LYS A 52 -21.84 2.58 -19.64
C LYS A 52 -21.87 2.64 -18.10
N GLU A 53 -22.92 2.08 -17.49
CA GLU A 53 -23.05 2.04 -16.04
C GLU A 53 -21.96 1.18 -15.39
N SER A 54 -21.70 -0.01 -15.95
CA SER A 54 -20.61 -0.87 -15.50
C SER A 54 -19.24 -0.20 -15.64
N ALA A 55 -18.97 0.47 -16.76
CA ALA A 55 -17.72 1.21 -16.96
C ALA A 55 -17.59 2.36 -15.95
N ARG A 56 -18.67 3.10 -15.68
CA ARG A 56 -18.68 4.15 -14.67
C ARG A 56 -18.40 3.60 -13.27
N MET A 57 -19.05 2.51 -12.87
CA MET A 57 -18.81 1.86 -11.58
C MET A 57 -17.38 1.33 -11.43
N GLN A 58 -16.82 0.75 -12.50
CA GLN A 58 -15.44 0.29 -12.50
C GLN A 58 -14.46 1.45 -12.35
N LEU A 59 -14.71 2.57 -13.04
CA LEU A 59 -13.88 3.76 -12.97
C LEU A 59 -13.94 4.39 -11.57
N GLU A 60 -15.12 4.50 -10.99
CA GLU A 60 -15.30 5.00 -9.61
C GLU A 60 -14.63 4.08 -8.58
N THR A 61 -14.75 2.76 -8.75
CA THR A 61 -14.07 1.78 -7.87
C THR A 61 -12.56 1.93 -7.97
N TYR A 62 -12.02 2.06 -9.19
CA TYR A 62 -10.59 2.24 -9.43
C TYR A 62 -10.07 3.56 -8.85
N GLU A 63 -10.80 4.66 -9.03
CA GLU A 63 -10.45 5.95 -8.43
C GLU A 63 -10.45 5.91 -6.90
N ASN A 64 -11.42 5.21 -6.30
CA ASN A 64 -11.49 5.02 -4.86
C ASN A 64 -10.32 4.17 -4.35
N GLN A 65 -10.01 3.05 -5.01
CA GLN A 65 -8.85 2.22 -4.67
C GLN A 65 -7.54 3.01 -4.77
N LEU A 66 -7.36 3.79 -5.84
CA LEU A 66 -6.16 4.61 -6.00
C LEU A 66 -6.04 5.67 -4.90
N ARG A 67 -7.16 6.27 -4.49
CA ARG A 67 -7.18 7.24 -3.38
C ARG A 67 -6.84 6.58 -2.05
N GLU A 68 -7.40 5.41 -1.79
CA GLU A 68 -7.14 4.63 -0.59
C GLU A 68 -5.69 4.17 -0.51
N GLU A 69 -5.13 3.61 -1.58
CA GLU A 69 -3.71 3.21 -1.63
C GLU A 69 -2.77 4.40 -1.42
N ARG A 70 -3.09 5.57 -1.98
CA ARG A 70 -2.31 6.80 -1.75
C ARG A 70 -2.35 7.23 -0.28
N ALA A 71 -3.53 7.19 0.34
CA ALA A 71 -3.69 7.53 1.76
C ALA A 71 -2.92 6.53 2.65
N GLN A 72 -3.05 5.22 2.40
CA GLN A 72 -2.31 4.18 3.12
C GLN A 72 -0.79 4.32 2.93
N THR A 73 -0.34 4.69 1.72
CA THR A 73 1.09 4.91 1.45
C THR A 73 1.62 6.11 2.23
N GLN A 74 0.88 7.22 2.25
CA GLN A 74 1.25 8.40 3.03
C GLN A 74 1.30 8.08 4.53
N GLU A 75 0.28 7.39 5.05
CA GLU A 75 0.24 6.97 6.45
C GLU A 75 1.43 6.06 6.80
N ARG A 76 1.74 5.06 5.95
CA ARG A 76 2.89 4.18 6.15
C ARG A 76 4.22 4.94 6.09
N GLN A 77 4.36 5.91 5.19
CA GLN A 77 5.55 6.76 5.13
C GLN A 77 5.71 7.61 6.39
N GLU A 78 4.63 8.18 6.90
CA GLU A 78 4.65 8.96 8.14
C GLU A 78 4.99 8.08 9.35
N GLN A 79 4.40 6.89 9.46
CA GLN A 79 4.72 5.91 10.50
C GLN A 79 6.19 5.50 10.44
N LEU A 80 6.69 5.13 9.26
CA LEU A 80 8.09 4.74 9.07
C LEU A 80 9.04 5.90 9.43
N THR A 81 8.70 7.13 9.04
CA THR A 81 9.51 8.31 9.38
C THR A 81 9.54 8.56 10.88
N LYS A 82 8.42 8.39 11.59
CA LYS A 82 8.36 8.50 13.05
C LYS A 82 9.18 7.40 13.73
N GLU A 83 9.07 6.16 13.27
CA GLU A 83 9.85 5.04 13.79
C GLU A 83 11.36 5.23 13.58
N LEU A 84 11.75 5.69 12.38
CA LEU A 84 13.16 5.99 12.08
C LEU A 84 13.70 7.10 12.98
N LYS A 85 12.97 8.20 13.14
CA LYS A 85 13.38 9.28 14.06
C LYS A 85 13.52 8.79 15.50
N LYS A 86 12.57 7.98 15.96
CA LYS A 86 12.62 7.41 17.31
C LYS A 86 13.84 6.50 17.49
N LYS A 87 14.12 5.61 16.52
CA LYS A 87 15.32 4.77 16.54
C LYS A 87 16.62 5.57 16.47
N GLU A 88 16.62 6.67 15.71
CA GLU A 88 17.77 7.57 15.61
C GLU A 88 18.04 8.25 16.96
N GLU A 89 17.00 8.76 17.63
CA GLU A 89 17.10 9.32 18.98
C GLU A 89 17.57 8.27 20.00
N GLU A 90 16.98 7.06 19.99
CA GLU A 90 17.39 5.95 20.87
C GLU A 90 18.86 5.57 20.64
N ASN A 91 19.29 5.42 19.39
CA ASN A 91 20.68 5.11 19.06
C ASN A 91 21.65 6.22 19.51
N LEU A 92 21.29 7.49 19.26
CA LEU A 92 22.11 8.62 19.70
C LEU A 92 22.23 8.67 21.21
N GLN A 93 21.15 8.38 21.93
CA GLN A 93 21.16 8.31 23.38
C GLN A 93 22.05 7.17 23.88
N THR A 94 21.91 5.96 23.33
CA THR A 94 22.76 4.82 23.69
C THR A 94 24.25 5.12 23.43
N VAL A 95 24.58 5.66 22.26
CA VAL A 95 25.97 6.03 21.94
C VAL A 95 26.50 7.10 22.89
N SER A 96 25.67 8.08 23.26
CA SER A 96 26.06 9.11 24.23
C SER A 96 26.29 8.54 25.63
N GLU A 97 25.46 7.60 26.07
CA GLU A 97 25.60 6.91 27.36
C GLU A 97 26.85 6.02 27.38
N GLU A 98 27.11 5.27 26.30
CA GLU A 98 28.33 4.47 26.14
C GLU A 98 29.59 5.34 26.14
N ALA A 99 29.58 6.46 25.42
CA ALA A 99 30.69 7.41 25.41
C ALA A 99 30.94 8.01 26.80
N ALA A 100 29.89 8.41 27.51
CA ALA A 100 30.01 8.91 28.89
C ALA A 100 30.57 7.84 29.84
N GLY A 101 30.12 6.58 29.71
CA GLY A 101 30.65 5.44 30.45
C GLY A 101 32.14 5.19 30.17
N LEU A 102 32.54 5.23 28.90
CA LEU A 102 33.93 5.05 28.48
C LEU A 102 34.84 6.12 29.09
N VAL A 103 34.41 7.39 29.07
CA VAL A 103 35.15 8.51 29.66
C VAL A 103 35.26 8.34 31.17
N ALA A 104 34.19 7.95 31.85
CA ALA A 104 34.21 7.71 33.29
C ALA A 104 35.17 6.57 33.67
N SER A 105 35.12 5.43 32.95
CA SER A 105 36.05 4.32 33.15
C SER A 105 37.50 4.70 32.88
N ALA A 106 37.76 5.48 31.83
CA ALA A 106 39.12 5.96 31.52
C ALA A 106 39.67 6.89 32.60
N GLN A 107 38.84 7.79 33.15
CA GLN A 107 39.23 8.64 34.28
C GLN A 107 39.55 7.82 35.52
N GLN A 108 38.74 6.79 35.81
CA GLN A 108 38.92 5.93 36.97
C GLN A 108 40.22 5.12 36.86
N ALA A 109 40.50 4.55 35.68
CA ALA A 109 41.76 3.85 35.39
C ALA A 109 42.98 4.78 35.53
N LEU A 110 42.88 6.02 35.04
CA LEU A 110 43.93 7.04 35.19
C LEU A 110 44.25 7.33 36.67
N VAL A 111 43.21 7.49 37.51
CA VAL A 111 43.41 7.72 38.95
C VAL A 111 44.10 6.52 39.59
N GLU A 112 43.64 5.30 39.33
CA GLU A 112 44.27 4.08 39.85
C GLU A 112 45.73 3.94 39.43
N GLU A 113 46.03 4.21 38.16
CA GLU A 113 47.38 4.13 37.61
C GLU A 113 48.30 5.21 38.18
N THR A 114 47.81 6.44 38.39
CA THR A 114 48.60 7.50 39.05
C THR A 114 48.92 7.17 40.51
N GLU A 115 47.99 6.59 41.26
CA GLU A 115 48.23 6.17 42.64
C GLU A 115 49.21 5.00 42.69
N ARG A 116 49.11 4.04 41.76
CA ARG A 116 50.09 2.95 41.63
C ARG A 116 51.50 3.48 41.33
N LEU A 117 51.64 4.38 40.37
CA LEU A 117 52.92 5.00 40.01
C LEU A 117 53.51 5.82 41.17
N ARG A 118 52.67 6.52 41.94
CA ARG A 118 53.10 7.24 43.16
C ARG A 118 53.67 6.32 44.22
N LEU A 119 53.03 5.16 44.45
CA LEU A 119 53.54 4.15 45.39
C LEU A 119 54.87 3.58 44.92
N GLU A 120 55.01 3.28 43.63
CA GLU A 120 56.24 2.75 43.05
C GLU A 120 57.40 3.75 43.12
N LEU A 121 57.14 5.03 42.79
CA LEU A 121 58.13 6.11 42.95
C LEU A 121 58.58 6.30 44.40
N ARG A 122 57.66 6.16 45.38
CA ARG A 122 58.04 6.20 46.81
C ARG A 122 58.96 5.04 47.17
N HIS A 123 58.68 3.84 46.69
CA HIS A 123 59.54 2.68 46.94
C HIS A 123 60.94 2.89 46.33
N GLN A 124 61.01 3.33 45.07
CA GLN A 124 62.28 3.65 44.41
C GLN A 124 63.05 4.79 45.10
N ALA A 125 62.35 5.81 45.62
CA ALA A 125 62.97 6.89 46.38
C ALA A 125 63.60 6.39 47.69
N VAL A 126 62.94 5.47 48.41
CA VAL A 126 63.50 4.85 49.63
C VAL A 126 64.74 4.01 49.31
N GLU A 127 64.67 3.22 48.24
CA GLU A 127 65.80 2.39 47.78
C GLU A 127 67.00 3.25 47.36
N LEU A 128 66.77 4.31 46.58
CA LEU A 128 67.82 5.28 46.21
C LEU A 128 68.40 6.00 47.42
N SER A 129 67.57 6.32 48.43
CA SER A 129 68.01 6.96 49.67
C SER A 129 68.91 6.03 50.49
N GLN A 130 68.59 4.73 50.55
CA GLN A 130 69.46 3.72 51.17
C GLN A 130 70.78 3.59 50.44
N ILE A 131 70.77 3.51 49.11
CA ILE A 131 72.00 3.44 48.28
C ILE A 131 72.87 4.69 48.51
N LEU A 132 72.26 5.88 48.55
CA LEU A 132 72.97 7.13 48.85
C LEU A 132 73.57 7.13 50.26
N ALA A 133 72.81 6.67 51.27
CA ALA A 133 73.29 6.56 52.64
C ALA A 133 74.47 5.59 52.74
N GLU A 134 74.40 4.42 52.10
CA GLU A 134 75.52 3.45 52.04
C GLU A 134 76.76 4.04 51.36
N LYS A 135 76.58 4.79 50.27
CA LYS A 135 77.69 5.36 49.49
C LYS A 135 78.36 6.55 50.19
N VAL A 136 77.62 7.33 50.98
CA VAL A 136 78.14 8.43 51.80
C VAL A 136 78.77 7.91 53.10
N LEU A 137 78.23 6.86 53.71
CA LEU A 137 78.75 6.25 54.95
C LEU A 137 79.88 5.23 54.73
N GLY A 138 80.11 4.81 53.47
CA GLY A 138 81.22 3.95 53.07
C GLY A 138 81.15 2.50 53.59
N ARG A 139 80.02 2.10 54.19
CA ARG A 139 79.76 0.76 54.74
C ARG A 139 78.29 0.40 54.55
N LYS A 140 78.00 -0.88 54.28
CA LYS A 140 76.64 -1.39 54.10
C LYS A 140 75.79 -1.14 55.34
N VAL A 141 74.57 -0.64 55.16
CA VAL A 141 73.60 -0.43 56.23
C VAL A 141 72.56 -1.55 56.09
N SER A 142 72.65 -2.53 56.99
CA SER A 142 71.72 -3.66 57.08
C SER A 142 70.36 -3.25 57.64
#